data_AF-A0A4Z1DW74-F1
#
_entry.id   AF-A0A4Z1DW74-F1
#
_cell.length_a   1.000
_cell.length_b   1.000
_cell.length_c   1.000
_cell.angle_alpha   90.00
_cell.angle_beta   90.00
_cell.angle_gamma   90.00
#
_symmetry.space_group_name_H-M   'P 1'
#
loop_
_entity.id
_entity.type
_entity.pdbx_description
1 polymer ?
#
loop_
_entity_poly.entity_id
_entity_poly.type
_entity_poly.pdbx_seq_one_letter_code
_entity_poly.pdbx_strand_id
1 'polypeptide(L)'
;MDKNIKYIKVVILLLASLFMGWGLQVLTHDQGSPKEQAEINRLSAFQVKEFQGDRFLQGTSTKKTKSWTLDQLTDLEILLRDRNGKVKQVGNCLETILMKMGHPQEKILMQSNTDPKTTLSLLYRRETDGAPCALRLLFTKGRDGSYLLSEVDASQALTKKEKQEVFSEKVFNGIEVGEEMDLAKLLQSYKGLQTLILRQVETDQAGFHLVYRDEKAQEYVLEIEKVDGSYVLLRKGQVGVAPASRLG
;
A
#
# COMPACT_ATOMS: atom_id res chain seq x y z
N MET A 1 19.11 -62.29 28.04
CA MET A 1 19.44 -60.92 27.60
C MET A 1 18.48 -60.53 26.47
N ASP A 2 17.15 -60.61 26.71
CA ASP A 2 16.14 -60.70 25.63
C ASP A 2 14.89 -59.81 25.81
N LYS A 3 14.69 -59.19 26.99
CA LYS A 3 13.51 -58.34 27.22
C LYS A 3 13.67 -56.93 26.64
N ASN A 4 14.89 -56.40 26.61
CA ASN A 4 15.17 -55.06 26.09
C ASN A 4 15.08 -54.99 24.56
N ILE A 5 15.38 -56.08 23.86
CA ILE A 5 15.30 -56.15 22.39
C ILE A 5 13.85 -56.17 21.90
N LYS A 6 12.93 -56.79 22.66
CA LYS A 6 11.49 -56.77 22.34
C LYS A 6 10.87 -55.39 22.52
N TYR A 7 11.25 -54.65 23.57
CA TYR A 7 10.77 -53.29 23.79
C TYR A 7 11.25 -52.33 22.71
N ILE A 8 12.52 -52.43 22.28
CA ILE A 8 13.07 -51.61 21.19
C ILE A 8 12.37 -51.91 19.86
N LYS A 9 12.08 -53.18 19.54
CA LYS A 9 11.31 -53.54 18.34
C LYS A 9 9.88 -53.01 18.36
N VAL A 10 9.21 -53.04 19.50
CA VAL A 10 7.83 -52.52 19.64
C VAL A 10 7.79 -50.99 19.57
N VAL A 11 8.78 -50.30 20.16
CA VAL A 11 8.90 -48.83 20.08
C VAL A 11 9.26 -48.38 18.65
N ILE A 12 10.11 -49.11 17.93
CA ILE A 12 10.41 -48.83 16.52
C ILE A 12 9.19 -49.11 15.63
N LEU A 13 8.40 -50.16 15.89
CA LEU A 13 7.17 -50.41 15.15
C LEU A 13 6.09 -49.35 15.42
N LEU A 14 5.96 -48.88 16.66
CA LEU A 14 5.04 -47.80 17.02
C LEU A 14 5.48 -46.46 16.42
N LEU A 15 6.77 -46.13 16.43
CA LEU A 15 7.33 -44.97 15.75
C LEU A 15 7.16 -45.06 14.23
N ALA A 16 7.36 -46.25 13.62
CA ALA A 16 7.11 -46.45 12.20
C ALA A 16 5.64 -46.28 11.82
N SER A 17 4.70 -46.71 12.69
CA SER A 17 3.27 -46.47 12.48
C SER A 17 2.86 -45.00 12.68
N LEU A 18 3.54 -44.27 13.57
CA LEU A 18 3.33 -42.83 13.76
C LEU A 18 3.85 -42.02 12.56
N PHE A 19 4.93 -42.47 11.92
CA PHE A 19 5.47 -41.85 10.71
C PHE A 19 4.73 -42.26 9.42
N MET A 20 4.04 -43.41 9.38
CA MET A 20 3.16 -43.75 8.24
C MET A 20 1.83 -42.97 8.24
N GLY A 21 1.38 -42.46 9.39
CA GLY A 21 0.23 -41.56 9.48
C GLY A 21 0.53 -40.10 9.08
N TRP A 22 1.81 -39.72 9.02
CA TRP A 22 2.28 -38.38 8.66
C TRP A 22 3.06 -38.38 7.33
N GLY A 23 2.92 -39.45 6.55
CA GLY A 23 3.56 -39.63 5.24
C GLY A 23 2.65 -39.40 4.03
N LEU A 24 1.41 -38.95 4.22
CA LEU A 24 0.44 -38.78 3.11
C LEU A 24 -0.39 -37.48 3.15
N GLN A 25 0.16 -36.40 3.70
CA GLN A 25 -0.42 -35.05 3.52
C GLN A 25 0.62 -33.98 3.11
N VAL A 26 1.78 -34.39 2.58
CA VAL A 26 2.84 -33.48 2.06
C VAL A 26 2.99 -33.59 0.54
N LEU A 27 1.96 -34.02 -0.18
CA LEU A 27 1.92 -33.94 -1.66
C LEU A 27 0.56 -33.50 -2.19
N THR A 28 -0.13 -32.63 -1.47
CA THR A 28 -0.91 -31.58 -2.10
C THR A 28 -0.38 -30.27 -1.59
N HIS A 29 0.88 -29.98 -1.94
CA HIS A 29 1.21 -28.60 -2.29
C HIS A 29 0.14 -28.26 -3.32
N ASP A 30 -0.81 -27.40 -2.95
CA ASP A 30 -1.70 -26.78 -3.92
C ASP A 30 -0.74 -26.02 -4.82
N GLN A 31 -0.29 -26.71 -5.88
CA GLN A 31 0.44 -26.08 -6.94
C GLN A 31 -0.57 -25.09 -7.46
N GLY A 32 -0.37 -23.84 -7.06
CA GLY A 32 -0.94 -22.70 -7.73
C GLY A 32 -0.99 -23.01 -9.21
N SER A 33 -2.12 -22.67 -9.84
CA SER A 33 -2.49 -23.12 -11.17
C SER A 33 -1.29 -23.20 -12.13
N PRO A 34 -1.26 -24.07 -13.15
CA PRO A 34 -0.12 -24.14 -14.09
C PRO A 34 0.33 -22.78 -14.66
N LYS A 35 -0.54 -21.76 -14.61
CA LYS A 35 -0.22 -20.35 -14.82
C LYS A 35 0.65 -19.74 -13.72
N GLU A 36 0.30 -19.87 -12.44
CA GLU A 36 1.09 -19.41 -11.28
C GLU A 36 2.48 -20.05 -11.22
N GLN A 37 2.63 -21.35 -11.52
CA GLN A 37 3.96 -21.99 -11.52
C GLN A 37 4.82 -21.54 -12.72
N ALA A 38 4.20 -21.32 -13.89
CA ALA A 38 4.88 -20.72 -15.05
C ALA A 38 5.25 -19.24 -14.79
N GLU A 39 4.45 -18.54 -14.01
CA GLU A 39 4.67 -17.15 -13.60
C GLU A 39 5.82 -17.07 -12.58
N ILE A 40 5.84 -17.90 -11.54
CA ILE A 40 6.96 -18.02 -10.58
C ILE A 40 8.29 -18.33 -11.29
N ASN A 41 8.29 -19.26 -12.26
CA ASN A 41 9.50 -19.58 -13.02
C ASN A 41 9.95 -18.42 -13.93
N ARG A 42 9.01 -17.67 -14.53
CA ARG A 42 9.32 -16.44 -15.29
C ARG A 42 9.81 -15.30 -14.38
N LEU A 43 9.31 -15.23 -13.15
CA LEU A 43 9.65 -14.22 -12.13
C LEU A 43 11.05 -14.45 -11.51
N SER A 44 11.49 -15.70 -11.42
CA SER A 44 12.85 -16.06 -10.95
C SER A 44 13.97 -15.62 -11.92
N ALA A 45 13.65 -15.40 -13.20
CA ALA A 45 14.57 -14.90 -14.22
C ALA A 45 14.74 -13.36 -14.22
N PHE A 46 13.93 -12.62 -13.44
CA PHE A 46 14.00 -11.16 -13.39
C PHE A 46 15.13 -10.71 -12.47
N GLN A 47 16.34 -10.56 -13.03
CA GLN A 47 17.49 -10.12 -12.25
C GLN A 47 17.41 -8.63 -11.91
N VAL A 48 17.58 -8.33 -10.62
CA VAL A 48 17.72 -6.99 -10.00
C VAL A 48 18.82 -6.11 -10.65
N LYS A 49 19.64 -6.66 -11.56
CA LYS A 49 20.64 -5.90 -12.33
C LYS A 49 20.04 -4.81 -13.23
N GLU A 50 18.78 -4.90 -13.64
CA GLU A 50 18.10 -3.80 -14.35
C GLU A 50 17.75 -2.59 -13.45
N PHE A 51 18.08 -2.63 -12.15
CA PHE A 51 17.70 -1.62 -11.15
C PHE A 51 18.89 -0.94 -10.47
N GLN A 52 20.11 -1.11 -11.00
CA GLN A 52 21.27 -0.31 -10.62
C GLN A 52 21.63 0.66 -11.74
N GLY A 53 21.43 1.95 -11.48
CA GLY A 53 21.97 3.02 -12.31
C GLY A 53 20.97 3.63 -13.29
N ASP A 54 21.00 4.96 -13.30
CA ASP A 54 20.44 5.89 -14.27
C ASP A 54 18.95 6.28 -14.14
N ARG A 55 18.77 7.59 -13.91
CA ARG A 55 17.53 8.32 -14.19
C ARG A 55 17.18 8.13 -15.67
N PHE A 56 16.34 7.15 -15.97
CA PHE A 56 15.72 7.06 -17.27
C PHE A 56 14.61 8.11 -17.37
N LEU A 57 14.90 9.23 -18.05
CA LEU A 57 13.89 10.13 -18.56
C LEU A 57 13.51 9.75 -19.99
N GLN A 58 12.25 10.06 -20.32
CA GLN A 58 11.62 10.07 -21.65
C GLN A 58 11.09 8.72 -22.19
N GLY A 59 9.99 8.27 -21.60
CA GLY A 59 8.95 7.52 -22.32
C GLY A 59 7.73 8.42 -22.50
N THR A 60 7.33 8.68 -23.75
CA THR A 60 6.13 9.43 -24.07
C THR A 60 4.90 8.72 -23.52
N SER A 61 4.07 9.48 -22.80
CA SER A 61 2.77 9.07 -22.27
C SER A 61 1.97 8.31 -23.33
N THR A 62 1.79 7.00 -23.15
CA THR A 62 0.80 6.24 -23.89
C THR A 62 -0.57 6.72 -23.41
N LYS A 63 -1.24 7.52 -24.24
CA LYS A 63 -2.55 8.17 -24.02
C LYS A 63 -3.53 7.31 -23.20
N LYS A 64 -3.49 7.45 -21.88
CA LYS A 64 -4.62 7.23 -20.97
C LYS A 64 -5.11 8.61 -20.58
N THR A 65 -6.19 9.05 -21.21
CA THR A 65 -6.75 10.41 -21.15
C THR A 65 -7.57 10.69 -19.88
N LYS A 66 -7.68 9.72 -18.97
CA LYS A 66 -8.42 9.89 -17.71
C LYS A 66 -7.47 9.80 -16.51
N SER A 67 -7.68 10.71 -15.57
CA SER A 67 -7.07 10.68 -14.24
C SER A 67 -7.39 9.38 -13.51
N TRP A 68 -6.69 9.13 -12.42
CA TRP A 68 -7.04 7.99 -11.56
C TRP A 68 -8.37 8.26 -10.85
N THR A 69 -9.16 7.21 -10.69
CA THR A 69 -10.37 7.25 -9.87
C THR A 69 -10.06 6.80 -8.45
N LEU A 70 -10.90 7.18 -7.48
CA LEU A 70 -10.77 6.67 -6.12
C LEU A 70 -10.85 5.14 -6.11
N ASP A 71 -11.76 4.54 -6.88
CA ASP A 71 -11.89 3.08 -6.99
C ASP A 71 -10.56 2.42 -7.40
N GLN A 72 -9.88 2.96 -8.43
CA GLN A 72 -8.57 2.46 -8.86
C GLN A 72 -7.50 2.56 -7.77
N LEU A 73 -7.58 3.56 -6.89
CA LEU A 73 -6.68 3.67 -5.75
C LEU A 73 -7.02 2.66 -4.67
N THR A 74 -8.31 2.38 -4.47
CA THR A 74 -8.80 1.48 -3.43
C THR A 74 -8.68 0.00 -3.78
N ASP A 75 -8.53 -0.30 -5.07
CA ASP A 75 -8.18 -1.61 -5.62
C ASP A 75 -6.71 -1.97 -5.37
N LEU A 76 -5.88 -1.01 -4.96
CA LEU A 76 -4.49 -1.26 -4.60
C LEU A 76 -4.41 -1.78 -3.16
N GLU A 77 -3.92 -3.00 -3.02
CA GLU A 77 -3.71 -3.61 -1.72
C GLU A 77 -2.32 -3.23 -1.21
N ILE A 78 -2.28 -2.62 -0.01
CA ILE A 78 -1.03 -2.30 0.66
C ILE A 78 -0.67 -3.38 1.69
N LEU A 79 0.61 -3.47 2.00
CA LEU A 79 1.18 -4.34 3.01
C LEU A 79 0.71 -3.88 4.39
N LEU A 80 -0.06 -4.73 5.08
CA LEU A 80 -0.49 -4.48 6.46
C LEU A 80 0.22 -5.42 7.42
N ARG A 81 0.71 -4.86 8.51
CA ARG A 81 1.37 -5.59 9.58
C ARG A 81 0.66 -5.38 10.90
N ASP A 82 0.51 -6.44 11.68
CA ASP A 82 0.00 -6.34 13.04
C ASP A 82 1.00 -5.64 14.00
N ARG A 83 0.61 -5.47 15.27
CA ARG A 83 1.47 -4.90 16.34
C ARG A 83 2.78 -5.65 16.54
N ASN A 84 2.84 -6.93 16.19
CA ASN A 84 4.03 -7.76 16.32
C ASN A 84 4.90 -7.74 15.04
N GLY A 85 4.49 -6.95 14.03
CA GLY A 85 5.18 -6.83 12.75
C GLY A 85 4.91 -7.99 11.78
N LYS A 86 3.98 -8.91 12.12
CA LYS A 86 3.58 -10.03 11.27
C LYS A 86 2.66 -9.52 10.16
N VAL A 87 2.86 -10.03 8.95
CA VAL A 87 2.03 -9.68 7.79
C VAL A 87 0.62 -10.24 8.00
N LYS A 88 -0.39 -9.35 7.99
CA LYS A 88 -1.82 -9.71 7.96
C LYS A 88 -2.37 -9.67 6.54
N GLN A 89 -1.95 -8.68 5.76
CA GLN A 89 -2.31 -8.53 4.36
C GLN A 89 -1.05 -8.36 3.53
N VAL A 90 -0.92 -9.19 2.50
CA VAL A 90 0.15 -9.07 1.51
C VAL A 90 -0.24 -7.92 0.57
N GLY A 91 0.61 -6.90 0.48
CA GLY A 91 0.42 -5.82 -0.49
C GLY A 91 0.65 -6.32 -1.92
N ASN A 92 0.13 -5.63 -2.92
CA ASN A 92 0.37 -5.99 -4.32
C ASN A 92 1.87 -6.02 -4.62
N CYS A 93 2.30 -7.08 -5.30
CA CYS A 93 3.68 -7.21 -5.74
C CYS A 93 3.99 -6.17 -6.84
N LEU A 94 5.25 -5.73 -6.86
CA LEU A 94 5.79 -4.82 -7.88
C LEU A 94 5.41 -5.25 -9.30
N GLU A 95 5.55 -6.53 -9.60
CA GLU A 95 5.31 -7.11 -10.92
C GLU A 95 3.83 -7.04 -11.30
N THR A 96 2.92 -7.33 -10.36
CA THR A 96 1.48 -7.17 -10.55
C THR A 96 1.14 -5.73 -10.93
N ILE A 97 1.76 -4.76 -10.26
CA ILE A 97 1.57 -3.33 -10.57
C ILE A 97 2.13 -2.99 -11.94
N LEU A 98 3.34 -3.45 -12.29
CA LEU A 98 3.94 -3.20 -13.61
C LEU A 98 3.11 -3.82 -14.75
N MET A 99 2.49 -4.98 -14.54
CA MET A 99 1.57 -5.58 -15.50
C MET A 99 0.26 -4.79 -15.65
N LYS A 100 -0.35 -4.39 -14.52
CA LYS A 100 -1.61 -3.63 -14.52
C LYS A 100 -1.45 -2.21 -15.05
N MET A 101 -0.37 -1.53 -14.68
CA MET A 101 -0.19 -0.10 -14.89
C MET A 101 0.80 0.24 -16.01
N GLY A 102 1.61 -0.73 -16.45
CA GLY A 102 2.70 -0.53 -17.40
C GLY A 102 3.95 0.02 -16.72
N HIS A 103 4.85 0.56 -17.53
CA HIS A 103 6.11 1.11 -17.04
C HIS A 103 5.91 2.50 -16.40
N PRO A 104 6.44 2.73 -15.19
CA PRO A 104 6.43 4.06 -14.56
C PRO A 104 7.41 4.99 -15.25
N GLN A 105 7.16 6.30 -15.14
CA GLN A 105 8.04 7.34 -15.69
C GLN A 105 9.28 7.60 -14.82
N GLU A 106 9.25 7.22 -13.55
CA GLU A 106 10.39 7.35 -12.64
C GLU A 106 10.43 6.17 -11.69
N LYS A 107 11.65 5.72 -11.36
CA LYS A 107 11.92 4.64 -10.40
C LYS A 107 13.06 5.08 -9.51
N ILE A 108 12.87 5.04 -8.20
CA ILE A 108 13.89 5.44 -7.22
C ILE A 108 14.01 4.34 -6.18
N LEU A 109 15.19 3.73 -6.11
CA LEU A 109 15.55 2.85 -5.00
C LEU A 109 16.08 3.70 -3.85
N MET A 110 15.44 3.60 -2.69
CA MET A 110 15.81 4.31 -1.48
C MET A 110 16.33 3.30 -0.48
N GLN A 111 17.61 3.43 -0.14
CA GLN A 111 18.26 2.65 0.90
C GLN A 111 18.61 3.61 2.03
N SER A 112 18.01 3.40 3.19
CA SER A 112 18.40 4.14 4.38
C SER A 112 19.59 3.43 5.03
N ASN A 113 20.59 4.22 5.41
CA ASN A 113 21.72 3.71 6.20
C ASN A 113 21.34 3.50 7.68
N THR A 114 20.20 4.06 8.11
CA THR A 114 19.72 4.00 9.51
C THR A 114 18.50 3.10 9.69
N ASP A 115 17.74 2.82 8.62
CA ASP A 115 16.70 1.80 8.59
C ASP A 115 17.04 0.80 7.47
N PRO A 116 17.34 -0.48 7.78
CA PRO A 116 17.71 -1.47 6.77
C PRO A 116 16.60 -1.76 5.75
N LYS A 117 15.41 -1.17 5.91
CA LYS A 117 14.33 -1.22 4.91
C LYS A 117 14.77 -0.52 3.62
N THR A 118 15.09 -1.36 2.64
CA THR A 118 15.15 -0.94 1.25
C THR A 118 13.73 -0.69 0.75
N THR A 119 13.48 0.49 0.18
CA THR A 119 12.20 0.85 -0.42
C THR A 119 12.38 1.23 -1.88
N LEU A 120 11.37 0.96 -2.69
CA LEU A 120 11.34 1.30 -4.11
C LEU A 120 10.15 2.23 -4.35
N SER A 121 10.41 3.41 -4.89
CA SER A 121 9.39 4.39 -5.27
C SER A 121 9.20 4.34 -6.78
N LEU A 122 7.95 4.17 -7.23
CA LEU A 122 7.55 4.28 -8.62
C LEU A 122 6.65 5.50 -8.81
N LEU A 123 6.92 6.31 -9.83
CA LEU A 123 6.07 7.44 -10.18
C LEU A 123 5.42 7.22 -11.55
N TYR A 124 4.10 7.26 -11.55
CA TYR A 124 3.29 7.29 -12.75
C TYR A 124 2.81 8.72 -12.98
N ARG A 125 2.99 9.23 -14.19
CA ARG A 125 2.51 10.54 -14.63
C ARG A 125 1.54 10.33 -15.79
N ARG A 126 0.43 11.06 -15.75
CA ARG A 126 -0.56 11.15 -16.84
C ARG A 126 -0.86 12.62 -17.10
N GLU A 127 -1.43 12.89 -18.27
CA GLU A 127 -1.95 14.20 -18.63
C GLU A 127 -3.45 14.06 -18.85
N THR A 128 -4.25 14.83 -18.13
CA THR A 128 -5.72 14.82 -18.20
C THR A 128 -6.17 16.24 -18.45
N ASP A 129 -6.85 16.48 -19.57
CA ASP A 129 -7.35 17.81 -19.98
C ASP A 129 -6.29 18.93 -19.94
N GLY A 130 -5.04 18.59 -20.30
CA GLY A 130 -3.91 19.52 -20.28
C GLY A 130 -3.29 19.77 -18.89
N ALA A 131 -3.84 19.15 -17.83
CA ALA A 131 -3.28 19.19 -16.50
C ALA A 131 -2.46 17.92 -16.20
N PRO A 132 -1.21 18.05 -15.71
CA PRO A 132 -0.45 16.89 -15.25
C PRO A 132 -1.08 16.32 -13.97
N CYS A 133 -1.19 15.01 -13.91
CA CYS A 133 -1.55 14.27 -12.71
C CYS A 133 -0.51 13.17 -12.45
N ALA A 134 -0.31 12.84 -11.17
CA ALA A 134 0.73 11.92 -10.75
C ALA A 134 0.25 10.99 -9.64
N LEU A 135 0.72 9.75 -9.70
CA LEU A 135 0.52 8.73 -8.68
C LEU A 135 1.86 8.14 -8.31
N ARG A 136 2.20 8.17 -7.02
CA ARG A 136 3.44 7.58 -6.50
C ARG A 136 3.12 6.34 -5.68
N LEU A 137 3.81 5.25 -5.98
CA LEU A 137 3.68 3.98 -5.29
C LEU A 137 4.98 3.66 -4.57
N LEU A 138 4.90 3.40 -3.27
CA LEU A 138 6.04 3.03 -2.45
C LEU A 138 5.96 1.56 -2.09
N PHE A 139 7.02 0.83 -2.43
CA PHE A 139 7.17 -0.59 -2.14
C PHE A 139 8.23 -0.79 -1.06
N THR A 140 7.97 -1.72 -0.15
CA THR A 140 8.93 -2.17 0.85
C THR A 140 9.50 -3.52 0.45
N LYS A 141 10.82 -3.68 0.55
CA LYS A 141 11.48 -4.95 0.27
C LYS A 141 11.22 -5.95 1.40
N GLY A 142 10.66 -7.11 1.05
CA GLY A 142 10.48 -8.27 1.91
C GLY A 142 11.78 -9.02 2.18
N ARG A 143 11.76 -9.92 3.18
CA ARG A 143 12.92 -10.78 3.50
C ARG A 143 13.21 -11.80 2.40
N ASP A 144 12.20 -12.19 1.65
CA ASP A 144 12.27 -13.04 0.46
C ASP A 144 12.79 -12.28 -0.78
N GLY A 145 13.07 -10.98 -0.66
CA GLY A 145 13.55 -10.13 -1.75
C GLY A 145 12.45 -9.52 -2.61
N SER A 146 11.19 -9.88 -2.39
CA SER A 146 10.04 -9.31 -3.11
C SER A 146 9.83 -7.84 -2.74
N TYR A 147 9.23 -7.06 -3.63
CA TYR A 147 8.81 -5.69 -3.34
C TYR A 147 7.29 -5.65 -3.24
N LEU A 148 6.79 -5.35 -2.04
CA LEU A 148 5.36 -5.31 -1.75
C LEU A 148 4.92 -3.86 -1.57
N LEU A 149 3.82 -3.48 -2.22
CA LEU A 149 3.25 -2.15 -2.11
C LEU A 149 2.94 -1.86 -0.64
N SER A 150 3.43 -0.76 -0.11
CA SER A 150 3.27 -0.36 1.29
C SER A 150 2.53 0.96 1.46
N GLU A 151 2.61 1.85 0.46
CA GLU A 151 1.95 3.14 0.51
C GLU A 151 1.65 3.63 -0.92
N VAL A 152 0.56 4.40 -1.07
CA VAL A 152 0.18 5.06 -2.32
C VAL A 152 -0.04 6.54 -2.04
N ASP A 153 0.78 7.39 -2.63
CA ASP A 153 0.60 8.84 -2.64
C ASP A 153 -0.15 9.26 -3.90
N ALA A 154 -1.42 9.61 -3.69
CA ALA A 154 -2.40 10.01 -4.70
C ALA A 154 -2.74 11.51 -4.63
N SER A 155 -1.92 12.31 -3.96
CA SER A 155 -2.14 13.74 -3.72
C SER A 155 -2.34 14.55 -5.02
N GLN A 156 -1.78 14.06 -6.13
CA GLN A 156 -1.90 14.66 -7.45
C GLN A 156 -2.59 13.74 -8.47
N ALA A 157 -3.23 12.66 -8.02
CA ALA A 157 -3.74 11.63 -8.92
C ALA A 157 -5.17 11.93 -9.43
N LEU A 158 -5.96 12.62 -8.60
CA LEU A 158 -7.37 12.90 -8.87
C LEU A 158 -7.54 14.24 -9.61
N THR A 159 -8.50 14.30 -10.54
CA THR A 159 -8.85 15.55 -11.23
C THR A 159 -9.49 16.55 -10.27
N LYS A 160 -8.96 17.77 -10.24
CA LYS A 160 -9.58 18.90 -9.53
C LYS A 160 -10.72 19.47 -10.38
N LYS A 161 -11.89 19.70 -9.78
CA LYS A 161 -13.03 20.36 -10.46
C LYS A 161 -12.98 21.87 -10.21
N GLU A 162 -13.35 22.68 -11.20
CA GLU A 162 -13.32 24.15 -11.09
C GLU A 162 -14.26 24.71 -10.00
N LYS A 163 -15.39 24.04 -9.75
CA LYS A 163 -16.47 24.52 -8.84
C LYS A 163 -16.39 23.95 -7.41
N GLN A 164 -15.20 23.61 -6.93
CA GLN A 164 -15.02 23.09 -5.57
C GLN A 164 -15.03 24.20 -4.51
N GLU A 165 -15.70 23.93 -3.39
CA GLU A 165 -15.69 24.82 -2.23
C GLU A 165 -14.35 24.73 -1.49
N VAL A 166 -13.93 25.79 -0.81
CA VAL A 166 -12.74 25.71 0.06
C VAL A 166 -13.04 24.80 1.25
N PHE A 167 -12.18 23.82 1.52
CA PHE A 167 -12.24 23.09 2.79
C PHE A 167 -11.94 24.06 3.95
N SER A 168 -12.88 24.26 4.87
CA SER A 168 -12.80 25.28 5.92
C SER A 168 -12.97 24.68 7.31
N GLU A 169 -12.66 25.46 8.35
CA GLU A 169 -12.89 25.10 9.75
C GLU A 169 -14.33 24.67 10.02
N LYS A 170 -15.32 25.33 9.39
CA LYS A 170 -16.73 24.95 9.53
C LYS A 170 -16.99 23.54 9.01
N VAL A 171 -16.42 23.19 7.85
CA VAL A 171 -16.53 21.84 7.27
C VAL A 171 -15.84 20.84 8.19
N PHE A 172 -14.61 21.14 8.60
CA PHE A 172 -13.82 20.30 9.50
C PHE A 172 -14.53 20.00 10.83
N ASN A 173 -15.14 21.01 11.44
CA ASN A 173 -15.86 20.87 12.70
C ASN A 173 -17.14 20.02 12.55
N GLY A 174 -17.76 20.03 11.36
CA GLY A 174 -18.95 19.25 11.06
C GLY A 174 -18.73 17.78 10.72
N ILE A 175 -17.48 17.29 10.63
CA ILE A 175 -17.18 15.85 10.42
C ILE A 175 -16.90 15.22 11.79
N GLU A 176 -17.69 14.26 12.25
CA GLU A 176 -17.46 13.63 13.56
C GLU A 176 -16.59 12.37 13.47
N VAL A 177 -15.82 12.11 14.53
CA VAL A 177 -15.00 10.90 14.62
C VAL A 177 -15.92 9.70 14.87
N GLY A 178 -15.67 8.60 14.17
CA GLY A 178 -16.50 7.40 14.21
C GLY A 178 -17.68 7.43 13.23
N GLU A 179 -17.92 8.55 12.54
CA GLU A 179 -18.93 8.60 11.48
C GLU A 179 -18.43 7.99 10.18
N GLU A 180 -19.32 7.25 9.52
CA GLU A 180 -19.15 6.84 8.14
C GLU A 180 -19.21 8.07 7.23
N MET A 181 -18.31 8.11 6.25
CA MET A 181 -18.20 9.22 5.31
C MET A 181 -18.16 8.75 3.86
N ASP A 182 -18.71 9.58 2.99
CA ASP A 182 -18.52 9.46 1.55
C ASP A 182 -17.21 10.15 1.15
N LEU A 183 -16.12 9.38 1.12
CA LEU A 183 -14.79 9.86 0.75
C LEU A 183 -14.76 10.41 -0.68
N ALA A 184 -15.48 9.80 -1.61
CA ALA A 184 -15.55 10.26 -2.99
C ALA A 184 -16.19 11.65 -3.08
N LYS A 185 -17.29 11.85 -2.35
CA LYS A 185 -17.95 13.16 -2.24
C LYS A 185 -17.04 14.17 -1.57
N LEU A 186 -16.37 13.83 -0.48
CA LEU A 186 -15.44 14.75 0.21
C LEU A 186 -14.34 15.27 -0.74
N LEU A 187 -13.67 14.36 -1.46
CA LEU A 187 -12.60 14.69 -2.41
C LEU A 187 -13.11 15.48 -3.62
N GLN A 188 -14.36 15.26 -4.03
CA GLN A 188 -14.97 15.98 -5.15
C GLN A 188 -15.57 17.33 -4.76
N SER A 189 -16.01 17.52 -3.51
CA SER A 189 -16.67 18.73 -3.04
C SER A 189 -15.70 19.84 -2.70
N TYR A 190 -14.52 19.50 -2.16
CA TYR A 190 -13.63 20.50 -1.57
C TYR A 190 -12.27 20.62 -2.27
N LYS A 191 -11.85 21.86 -2.52
CA LYS A 191 -10.49 22.22 -2.94
C LYS A 191 -9.62 22.45 -1.71
N GLY A 192 -8.31 22.51 -1.93
CA GLY A 192 -7.31 22.70 -0.87
C GLY A 192 -6.61 21.42 -0.42
N LEU A 193 -6.96 20.25 -0.99
CA LEU A 193 -6.27 18.98 -0.74
C LEU A 193 -4.78 19.11 -1.09
N GLN A 194 -3.92 18.93 -0.08
CA GLN A 194 -2.47 18.90 -0.18
C GLN A 194 -1.94 17.47 -0.21
N THR A 195 -2.56 16.58 0.57
CA THR A 195 -2.10 15.21 0.77
C THR A 195 -3.27 14.25 0.67
N LEU A 196 -3.09 13.17 -0.07
CA LEU A 196 -3.96 12.00 -0.11
C LEU A 196 -3.08 10.75 -0.18
N ILE A 197 -2.89 10.09 0.95
CA ILE A 197 -2.00 8.93 1.05
C ILE A 197 -2.79 7.73 1.58
N LEU A 198 -2.85 6.65 0.79
CA LEU A 198 -3.30 5.34 1.27
C LEU A 198 -2.13 4.65 1.99
N ARG A 199 -2.29 4.41 3.29
CA ARG A 199 -1.28 3.77 4.14
C ARG A 199 -1.95 2.96 5.25
N GLN A 200 -1.15 2.24 6.01
CA GLN A 200 -1.62 1.65 7.26
C GLN A 200 -1.87 2.78 8.28
N VAL A 201 -3.12 2.94 8.74
CA VAL A 201 -3.53 4.01 9.69
C VAL A 201 -3.73 3.51 11.11
N GLU A 202 -4.10 2.24 11.26
CA GLU A 202 -4.23 1.56 12.54
C GLU A 202 -3.48 0.22 12.51
N THR A 203 -3.59 -0.54 13.60
CA THR A 203 -2.81 -1.76 13.83
C THR A 203 -2.84 -2.77 12.69
N ASP A 204 -3.75 -2.79 11.75
CA ASP A 204 -3.83 -3.88 10.78
C ASP A 204 -4.85 -3.55 9.71
N GLN A 205 -4.94 -2.23 9.44
CA GLN A 205 -6.02 -1.60 8.71
C GLN A 205 -5.43 -0.55 7.76
N ALA A 206 -5.85 -0.65 6.51
CA ALA A 206 -5.55 0.34 5.49
C ALA A 206 -6.49 1.54 5.66
N GLY A 207 -6.00 2.71 5.31
CA GLY A 207 -6.78 3.93 5.39
C GLY A 207 -6.11 5.07 4.67
N PHE A 208 -6.83 6.19 4.60
CA PHE A 208 -6.34 7.39 3.96
C PHE A 208 -5.92 8.42 5.00
N HIS A 209 -4.74 9.00 4.79
CA HIS A 209 -4.30 10.22 5.44
C HIS A 209 -4.52 11.39 4.48
N LEU A 210 -5.38 12.33 4.88
CA LEU A 210 -5.72 13.51 4.11
C LEU A 210 -5.24 14.75 4.84
N VAL A 211 -4.69 15.69 4.06
CA VAL A 211 -4.40 17.04 4.54
C VAL A 211 -5.05 18.02 3.60
N TYR A 212 -5.94 18.84 4.14
CA TYR A 212 -6.50 20.02 3.46
C TYR A 212 -5.85 21.27 4.01
N ARG A 213 -5.62 22.26 3.14
CA ARG A 213 -5.18 23.59 3.52
C ARG A 213 -6.19 24.61 3.04
N ASP A 214 -6.64 25.48 3.95
CA ASP A 214 -7.54 26.57 3.61
C ASP A 214 -6.79 27.82 3.09
N GLU A 215 -7.55 28.87 2.78
CA GLU A 215 -7.03 30.14 2.28
C GLU A 215 -6.17 30.91 3.30
N LYS A 216 -6.30 30.59 4.60
CA LYS A 216 -5.48 31.16 5.69
C LYS A 216 -4.23 30.32 5.96
N ALA A 217 -3.94 29.33 5.12
CA ALA A 217 -2.88 28.36 5.29
C ALA A 217 -3.01 27.48 6.55
N GLN A 218 -4.20 27.41 7.15
CA GLN A 218 -4.49 26.45 8.22
C GLN A 218 -4.62 25.06 7.60
N GLU A 219 -3.96 24.07 8.20
CA GLU A 219 -4.05 22.69 7.76
C GLU A 219 -5.01 21.89 8.64
N TYR A 220 -5.77 21.03 7.99
CA TYR A 220 -6.74 20.13 8.58
C TYR A 220 -6.38 18.72 8.16
N VAL A 221 -6.07 17.89 9.16
CA VAL A 221 -5.66 16.50 9.00
C VAL A 221 -6.85 15.60 9.30
N LEU A 222 -7.13 14.66 8.40
CA LEU A 222 -8.11 13.61 8.58
C LEU A 222 -7.41 12.27 8.37
N GLU A 223 -7.58 11.34 9.31
CA GLU A 223 -7.22 9.94 9.09
C GLU A 223 -8.47 9.09 9.08
N ILE A 224 -8.61 8.35 7.99
CA ILE A 224 -9.83 7.65 7.60
C ILE A 224 -9.49 6.18 7.49
N GLU A 225 -10.23 5.31 8.18
CA GLU A 225 -10.12 3.87 8.03
C GLU A 225 -10.96 3.39 6.85
N LYS A 226 -10.48 2.37 6.13
CA LYS A 226 -11.28 1.62 5.16
C LYS A 226 -11.80 0.34 5.84
N VAL A 227 -13.11 0.25 6.06
CA VAL A 227 -13.77 -0.91 6.70
C VAL A 227 -14.85 -1.44 5.77
N ASP A 228 -14.71 -2.67 5.28
CA ASP A 228 -15.71 -3.37 4.46
C ASP A 228 -16.28 -2.56 3.27
N GLY A 229 -15.45 -1.70 2.67
CA GLY A 229 -15.83 -0.84 1.54
C GLY A 229 -16.40 0.52 1.94
N SER A 230 -16.66 0.74 3.22
CA SER A 230 -16.99 2.03 3.82
C SER A 230 -15.75 2.75 4.36
N TYR A 231 -15.89 4.05 4.60
CA TYR A 231 -14.84 4.91 5.12
C TYR A 231 -15.29 5.54 6.43
N VAL A 232 -14.50 5.41 7.49
CA VAL A 232 -14.85 5.93 8.82
C VAL A 232 -13.77 6.91 9.27
N LEU A 233 -14.15 8.07 9.82
CA LEU A 233 -13.17 8.98 10.39
C LEU A 233 -12.59 8.39 11.68
N LEU A 234 -11.29 8.09 11.72
CA LEU A 234 -10.61 7.62 12.92
C LEU A 234 -10.17 8.76 13.84
N ARG A 235 -9.57 9.79 13.24
CA ARG A 235 -9.05 10.94 13.95
C ARG A 235 -8.98 12.13 13.03
N LYS A 236 -9.17 13.31 13.62
CA LYS A 236 -8.98 14.59 12.94
C LYS A 236 -8.15 15.52 13.79
N GLY A 237 -7.38 16.39 13.16
CA GLY A 237 -6.54 17.37 13.83
C GLY A 237 -6.37 18.64 13.00
N GLN A 238 -6.00 19.72 13.66
CA GLN A 238 -5.62 20.97 13.01
C GLN A 238 -4.13 21.21 13.22
N VAL A 239 -3.43 21.62 12.17
CA VAL A 239 -2.00 21.95 12.20
C VAL A 239 -1.85 23.36 11.65
N GLY A 240 -1.52 24.33 12.50
CA GLY A 240 -1.44 25.74 12.12
C GLY A 240 -0.62 26.57 13.10
N VAL A 241 0.14 27.52 12.55
CA VAL A 241 1.16 28.35 13.22
C VAL A 241 0.57 28.98 14.48
N ALA A 242 1.25 28.79 15.61
CA ALA A 242 0.93 29.45 16.88
C ALA A 242 0.61 30.93 16.61
N PRO A 243 -0.45 31.52 17.23
CA PRO A 243 -0.60 32.95 17.17
C PRO A 243 0.71 33.54 17.72
N ALA A 244 1.32 34.45 16.96
CA ALA A 244 2.34 35.32 17.52
C ALA A 244 1.66 36.01 18.71
N SER A 245 1.89 35.46 19.90
CA SER A 245 1.53 36.07 21.16
C SER A 245 2.18 37.44 21.10
N ARG A 246 1.34 38.47 20.94
CA ARG A 246 1.71 39.85 21.17
C ARG A 246 2.29 39.89 22.57
N LEU A 247 3.61 39.93 22.67
CA LEU A 247 4.29 40.42 23.86
C LEU A 247 3.94 41.91 23.90
N GLY A 248 2.94 42.21 24.73
CA GLY A 248 2.75 43.55 25.29
C GLY A 248 3.77 43.81 26.38
#